data_AF-A0AAW2AY94-F1
#
_entry.id   AF-A0AAW2AY94-F1
#
_cell.length_a   1.000
_cell.length_b   1.000
_cell.length_c   1.000
_cell.angle_alpha   90.00
_cell.angle_beta   90.00
_cell.angle_gamma   90.00
#
_symmetry.space_group_name_H-M   'P 1'
#
loop_
_entity.id
_entity.type
_entity.pdbx_description
1 polymer ?
#
loop_
_entity_poly.entity_id
_entity_poly.type
_entity_poly.pdbx_seq_one_letter_code
_entity_poly.pdbx_strand_id
1 'polypeptide(L)'
;MTVGLNLVLLGKTGAGKSASGNTILGRQAFISEKSSKSVTQNITVQTGTVGDIPVNVYDTPGLFYSDMREQEIQQIYEKVLQKCESGHCLFLLVIKADRFTEEERKTVEKIKKLLGEKRLKKTWILFTGGDELEEENMTIKKFIDDNGALKKLVRKFDRRYHVFNNKKKGDTTQVRKLLVAAVPEAAAIGIKMDPQAKERLKLLRQQQRINLKLIIKQSYTLNTFMCDLEQITVYFLKLDIILLGIPQSIHYKEYDKKKIIKL
;
A
#
# COMPACT_ATOMS: atom_id res chain seq x y z
N MET A 1 1.74 32.72 0.40
CA MET A 1 2.83 31.73 0.63
C MET A 1 2.24 30.34 0.43
N THR A 2 2.56 29.65 -0.65
CA THR A 2 2.16 28.25 -0.82
C THR A 2 2.93 27.40 0.20
N VAL A 3 2.22 26.72 1.08
CA VAL A 3 2.84 25.87 2.11
C VAL A 3 3.42 24.64 1.42
N GLY A 4 4.75 24.55 1.35
CA GLY A 4 5.44 23.41 0.74
C GLY A 4 5.28 22.13 1.56
N LEU A 5 5.24 20.99 0.88
CA LEU A 5 5.16 19.67 1.50
C LEU A 5 6.57 19.17 1.86
N ASN A 6 6.78 18.85 3.13
CA ASN A 6 8.02 18.27 3.62
C ASN A 6 7.90 16.73 3.62
N LEU A 7 8.77 16.07 2.87
CA LEU A 7 8.86 14.62 2.72
C LEU A 7 10.08 14.12 3.50
N VAL A 8 9.88 13.41 4.60
CA VAL A 8 10.97 12.93 5.46
C VAL A 8 11.17 11.44 5.27
N LEU A 9 12.32 11.03 4.74
CA LEU A 9 12.65 9.64 4.43
C LEU A 9 13.35 9.00 5.63
N LEU A 10 12.78 7.94 6.20
CA LEU A 10 13.26 7.26 7.40
C LEU A 10 13.46 5.77 7.12
N GLY A 11 14.44 5.12 7.75
CA GLY A 11 14.68 3.68 7.53
C GLY A 11 16.14 3.31 7.67
N LYS A 12 16.45 2.03 7.49
CA LYS A 12 17.82 1.51 7.68
C LYS A 12 18.76 1.99 6.57
N THR A 13 20.06 1.75 6.77
CA THR A 13 21.05 1.95 5.70
C THR A 13 20.78 0.97 4.57
N GLY A 14 20.92 1.43 3.33
CA GLY A 14 20.66 0.61 2.15
C GLY A 14 19.18 0.34 1.82
N ALA A 15 18.22 0.88 2.59
CA ALA A 15 16.78 0.75 2.28
C ALA A 15 16.34 1.49 1.00
N GLY A 16 17.21 2.33 0.42
CA GLY A 16 16.92 3.10 -0.80
C GLY A 16 16.27 4.45 -0.55
N LYS A 17 16.57 5.11 0.59
CA LYS A 17 16.07 6.46 0.92
C LYS A 17 16.53 7.50 -0.12
N SER A 18 17.84 7.67 -0.31
CA SER A 18 18.42 8.61 -1.28
C SER A 18 17.91 8.37 -2.70
N ALA A 19 17.83 7.09 -3.13
CA ALA A 19 17.24 6.70 -4.41
C ALA A 19 15.77 7.14 -4.53
N SER A 20 14.97 6.94 -3.49
CA SER A 20 13.56 7.35 -3.44
C SER A 20 13.43 8.87 -3.47
N GLY A 21 14.33 9.60 -2.82
CA GLY A 21 14.40 11.06 -2.90
C GLY A 21 14.68 11.56 -4.32
N ASN A 22 15.58 10.88 -5.04
CA ASN A 22 15.85 11.16 -6.46
C ASN A 22 14.64 10.87 -7.34
N THR A 23 13.94 9.75 -7.09
CA THR A 23 12.67 9.41 -7.77
C THR A 23 11.60 10.48 -7.54
N ILE A 24 11.44 10.95 -6.31
CA ILE A 24 10.47 12.01 -5.96
C ILE A 24 10.80 13.31 -6.69
N LEU A 25 12.09 13.71 -6.71
CA LEU A 25 12.53 14.96 -7.33
C LEU A 25 12.71 14.88 -8.85
N GLY A 26 12.63 13.68 -9.43
CA GLY A 26 12.85 13.44 -10.86
C GLY A 26 14.27 13.73 -11.34
N ARG A 27 15.25 13.87 -10.43
CA ARG A 27 16.66 14.18 -10.74
C ARG A 27 17.60 13.52 -9.74
N GLN A 28 18.89 13.43 -10.06
CA GLN A 28 19.92 13.00 -9.12
C GLN A 28 20.23 14.13 -8.13
N ALA A 29 19.46 14.22 -7.05
CA ALA A 29 19.59 15.25 -6.02
C ALA A 29 20.42 14.78 -4.81
N PHE A 30 20.44 13.47 -4.56
CA PHE A 30 21.17 12.79 -3.50
C PHE A 30 22.12 11.76 -4.12
N ILE A 31 23.29 11.58 -3.50
CA ILE A 31 24.22 10.51 -3.87
C ILE A 31 23.59 9.18 -3.44
N SER A 32 23.39 8.26 -4.38
CA SER A 32 22.75 6.97 -4.15
C SER A 32 23.59 5.85 -4.76
N GLU A 33 24.66 5.48 -4.06
CA GLU A 33 25.61 4.45 -4.50
C GLU A 33 25.51 3.18 -3.65
N LYS A 34 25.81 2.02 -4.26
CA LYS A 34 26.03 0.78 -3.51
C LYS A 34 27.38 0.90 -2.80
N SER A 35 27.38 1.25 -1.53
CA SER A 35 28.58 1.33 -0.69
C SER A 35 28.44 0.44 0.54
N SER A 36 29.55 -0.14 0.99
CA SER A 36 29.64 -0.88 2.25
C SER A 36 29.60 0.03 3.49
N LYS A 37 29.69 1.35 3.30
CA LYS A 37 29.60 2.38 4.36
C LYS A 37 28.43 3.33 4.09
N SER A 38 27.79 3.81 5.15
CA SER A 38 26.75 4.85 5.03
C SER A 38 27.35 6.12 4.44
N VAL A 39 26.89 6.51 3.25
CA VAL A 39 27.33 7.75 2.58
C VAL A 39 26.71 8.98 3.28
N THR A 40 25.48 8.86 3.76
CA THR A 40 24.75 9.94 4.44
C THR A 40 25.04 9.90 5.94
N GLN A 41 25.83 10.86 6.43
CA GLN A 41 26.14 11.03 7.87
C GLN A 41 25.28 12.10 8.55
N ASN A 42 24.77 13.08 7.78
CA ASN A 42 23.90 14.15 8.25
C ASN A 42 22.59 14.16 7.45
N ILE A 43 21.52 14.73 8.02
CA ILE A 43 20.29 14.96 7.25
C ILE A 43 20.60 15.98 6.15
N THR A 44 20.29 15.61 4.91
CA THR A 44 20.38 16.50 3.75
C THR A 44 18.99 16.83 3.25
N VAL A 45 18.79 18.07 2.80
CA VAL A 45 17.52 18.52 2.22
C VAL A 45 17.74 18.96 0.79
N GLN A 46 16.85 18.54 -0.09
CA GLN A 46 16.79 18.99 -1.48
C GLN A 46 15.38 19.44 -1.79
N THR A 47 15.27 20.53 -2.55
CA THR A 47 13.99 21.14 -2.92
C THR A 47 13.66 20.86 -4.38
N GLY A 48 12.37 20.90 -4.69
CA GLY A 48 11.85 20.76 -6.05
C GLY A 48 10.34 20.90 -6.07
N THR A 49 9.74 20.45 -7.16
CA THR A 49 8.29 20.52 -7.36
C THR A 49 7.78 19.21 -7.94
N VAL A 50 6.67 18.69 -7.41
CA VAL A 50 5.96 17.54 -7.98
C VAL A 50 4.61 18.01 -8.51
N GLY A 51 4.49 18.10 -9.84
CA GLY A 51 3.38 18.86 -10.43
C GLY A 51 3.54 20.33 -10.09
N ASP A 52 2.54 20.92 -9.44
CA ASP A 52 2.57 22.32 -8.97
C ASP A 52 2.85 22.43 -7.45
N ILE A 53 3.19 21.31 -6.78
CA ILE A 53 3.39 21.28 -5.33
C ILE A 53 4.86 21.44 -5.00
N PRO A 54 5.26 22.52 -4.29
CA PRO A 54 6.62 22.65 -3.78
C PRO A 54 6.89 21.55 -2.75
N VAL A 55 8.00 20.82 -2.92
CA VAL A 55 8.42 19.76 -2.02
C VAL A 55 9.82 20.00 -1.47
N ASN A 56 9.99 19.71 -0.19
CA ASN A 56 11.30 19.58 0.45
C ASN A 56 11.50 18.11 0.80
N VAL A 57 12.51 17.46 0.23
CA VAL A 57 12.82 16.07 0.53
C VAL A 57 14.00 16.03 1.49
N TYR A 58 13.80 15.41 2.65
CA TYR A 58 14.83 15.20 3.66
C TYR A 58 15.31 13.75 3.57
N ASP A 59 16.53 13.56 3.06
CA ASP A 59 17.23 12.29 3.13
C ASP A 59 18.01 12.22 4.44
N THR A 60 17.84 11.13 5.17
CA THR A 60 18.34 11.02 6.55
C THR A 60 19.36 9.90 6.66
N PRO A 61 20.25 9.95 7.67
CA PRO A 61 21.11 8.82 7.99
C PRO A 61 20.30 7.54 8.26
N GLY A 62 20.93 6.38 8.09
CA GLY A 62 20.35 5.11 8.50
C GLY A 62 20.41 4.92 10.01
N LEU A 63 19.31 4.49 10.63
CA LEU A 63 19.18 4.39 12.10
C LEU A 63 19.59 3.03 12.68
N PHE A 64 20.09 2.11 11.84
CA PHE A 64 20.48 0.78 12.28
C PHE A 64 21.89 0.74 12.89
N TYR A 65 22.91 1.04 12.08
CA TYR A 65 24.34 0.98 12.45
C TYR A 65 24.81 2.10 13.36
N SER A 66 23.90 2.98 13.77
CA SER A 66 24.23 4.02 14.71
C SER A 66 24.19 3.41 16.12
N ASP A 67 25.36 3.24 16.74
CA ASP A 67 25.52 3.18 18.21
C ASP A 67 24.96 4.42 18.91
N MET A 68 24.39 5.35 18.13
CA MET A 68 23.69 6.52 18.60
C MET A 68 22.57 6.13 19.56
N ARG A 69 22.64 6.75 20.74
CA ARG A 69 21.60 6.70 21.75
C ARG A 69 20.37 7.43 21.24
N GLU A 70 19.20 7.11 21.81
CA GLU A 70 17.94 7.75 21.42
C GLU A 70 17.99 9.28 21.48
N GLN A 71 18.76 9.84 22.42
CA GLN A 71 19.00 11.28 22.55
C GLN A 71 19.75 11.89 21.36
N GLU A 72 20.76 11.20 20.83
CA GLU A 72 21.54 11.67 19.68
C GLU A 72 20.69 11.62 18.39
N ILE A 73 19.89 10.56 18.25
CA ILE A 73 18.88 10.48 17.18
C ILE A 73 17.88 11.64 17.31
N GLN A 74 17.38 11.91 18.52
CA GLN A 74 16.46 13.03 18.73
C GLN A 74 17.07 14.36 18.32
N GLN A 75 18.32 14.65 18.70
CA GLN A 75 19.02 15.89 18.36
C GLN A 75 19.23 16.06 16.85
N ILE A 76 19.60 14.99 16.13
CA ILE A 76 19.78 15.03 14.67
C ILE A 76 18.47 15.40 13.96
N TYR A 77 17.34 14.86 14.45
CA TYR A 77 16.05 14.99 13.80
C TYR A 77 15.21 16.17 14.31
N GLU A 78 15.55 16.75 15.47
CA GLU A 78 14.78 17.81 16.12
C GLU A 78 14.45 18.96 15.17
N LYS A 79 15.45 19.46 14.43
CA LYS A 79 15.25 20.55 13.45
C LYS A 79 14.26 20.20 12.35
N VAL A 80 14.25 18.95 11.88
CA VAL A 80 13.30 18.49 10.85
C VAL A 80 11.90 18.31 11.46
N LEU A 81 11.82 17.76 12.66
CA LEU A 81 10.55 17.57 13.36
C LEU A 81 9.87 18.90 13.72
N GLN A 82 10.64 19.92 14.12
CA GLN A 82 10.12 21.28 14.36
C GLN A 82 9.54 21.90 13.08
N LYS A 83 10.23 21.75 11.93
CA LYS A 83 9.69 22.17 10.62
C LYS A 83 8.40 21.44 10.24
N CYS A 84 8.21 20.22 10.74
CA CYS A 84 7.00 19.44 10.55
C CYS A 84 5.83 19.84 11.46
N GLU A 85 6.07 20.61 12.50
CA GLU A 85 5.00 21.14 13.35
C GLU A 85 4.40 22.42 12.77
N SER A 86 5.22 23.22 12.09
CA SER A 86 4.81 24.47 11.45
C SER A 86 4.34 24.30 10.00
N GLY A 87 4.43 23.11 9.40
CA GLY A 87 4.07 22.86 8.00
C GLY A 87 3.51 21.46 7.71
N HIS A 88 3.12 21.20 6.47
CA HIS A 88 2.65 19.88 6.05
C HIS A 88 3.82 18.91 5.95
N CYS A 89 3.79 17.84 6.74
CA CYS A 89 4.78 16.77 6.69
C CYS A 89 4.17 15.41 6.38
N LEU A 90 4.85 14.68 5.50
CA LEU A 90 4.65 13.27 5.25
C LEU A 90 5.94 12.52 5.61
N PHE A 91 5.83 11.61 6.57
CA PHE A 91 6.91 10.71 6.96
C PHE A 91 6.83 9.44 6.13
N LEU A 92 7.94 9.02 5.54
CA LEU A 92 8.05 7.82 4.71
C LEU A 92 9.00 6.84 5.38
N LEU A 93 8.46 5.76 5.93
CA LEU A 93 9.22 4.63 6.44
C LEU A 93 9.64 3.75 5.25
N VAL A 94 10.87 3.91 4.80
CA VAL A 94 11.45 3.23 3.64
C VAL A 94 11.93 1.85 4.03
N ILE A 95 11.38 0.82 3.39
CA ILE A 95 11.72 -0.59 3.60
C ILE A 95 11.99 -1.19 2.22
N LYS A 96 13.09 -1.94 2.06
CA LYS A 96 13.31 -2.68 0.82
C LYS A 96 12.39 -3.91 0.79
N ALA A 97 11.75 -4.19 -0.34
CA ALA A 97 10.89 -5.35 -0.54
C ALA A 97 11.72 -6.64 -0.74
N ASP A 98 12.57 -6.95 0.23
CA ASP A 98 13.42 -8.13 0.28
C ASP A 98 13.28 -8.86 1.63
N ARG A 99 14.36 -9.15 2.35
CA ARG A 99 14.25 -9.83 3.65
C ARG A 99 13.86 -8.82 4.73
N PHE A 100 12.72 -9.04 5.38
CA PHE A 100 12.34 -8.29 6.58
C PHE A 100 13.10 -8.81 7.82
N THR A 101 14.32 -8.32 8.00
CA THR A 101 15.29 -8.77 9.01
C THR A 101 15.04 -8.19 10.40
N GLU A 102 15.73 -8.74 11.40
CA GLU A 102 15.76 -8.19 12.76
C GLU A 102 16.33 -6.77 12.80
N GLU A 103 17.28 -6.47 11.90
CA GLU A 103 17.79 -5.12 11.69
C GLU A 103 16.70 -4.13 11.31
N GLU A 104 15.85 -4.51 10.35
CA GLU A 104 14.72 -3.68 9.93
C GLU A 104 13.75 -3.47 11.09
N ARG A 105 13.43 -4.52 11.86
CA ARG A 105 12.54 -4.41 13.04
C ARG A 105 13.06 -3.45 14.10
N LYS A 106 14.34 -3.55 14.48
CA LYS A 106 14.96 -2.63 15.44
C LYS A 106 14.92 -1.19 14.95
N THR A 107 15.18 -0.99 13.65
CA THR A 107 15.12 0.34 13.02
C THR A 107 13.70 0.93 13.09
N VAL A 108 12.68 0.12 12.78
CA VAL A 108 11.28 0.52 12.87
C VAL A 108 10.91 0.94 14.30
N GLU A 109 11.34 0.20 15.32
CA GLU A 109 11.06 0.57 16.71
C GLU A 109 11.73 1.88 17.12
N LYS A 110 12.98 2.13 16.72
CA LYS A 110 13.64 3.44 16.91
C LYS A 110 12.85 4.57 16.25
N ILE A 111 12.37 4.37 15.02
CA ILE A 111 11.56 5.37 14.30
C ILE A 111 10.23 5.64 14.99
N LYS A 112 9.56 4.60 15.51
CA LYS A 112 8.31 4.76 16.25
C LYS A 112 8.49 5.63 17.49
N LYS A 113 9.57 5.40 18.25
CA LYS A 113 9.93 6.23 19.41
C LYS A 113 10.23 7.68 19.01
N LEU A 114 11.04 7.87 17.97
CA LEU A 114 11.40 9.19 17.43
C LEU A 114 10.17 10.02 17.02
N LEU A 115 9.24 9.42 16.28
CA LEU A 115 8.09 10.11 15.73
C LEU A 115 7.02 10.38 16.79
N GLY A 116 6.83 9.45 17.72
CA GLY A 116 5.71 9.43 18.65
C GLY A 116 4.38 9.14 17.95
N GLU A 117 3.35 8.80 18.74
CA GLU A 117 2.04 8.36 18.25
C GLU A 117 1.36 9.36 17.29
N LYS A 118 1.51 10.67 17.54
CA LYS A 118 0.89 11.72 16.71
C LYS A 118 1.42 11.71 15.27
N ARG A 119 2.73 11.56 15.07
CA ARG A 119 3.36 11.59 13.74
C ARG A 119 3.28 10.23 13.04
N LEU A 120 3.24 9.12 13.81
CA LEU A 120 2.98 7.78 13.27
C LEU A 120 1.64 7.69 12.53
N LYS A 121 0.61 8.37 13.02
CA LYS A 121 -0.69 8.50 12.34
C LYS A 121 -0.60 9.19 10.97
N LYS A 122 0.50 9.83 10.61
CA LYS A 122 0.75 10.46 9.29
C LYS A 122 1.87 9.77 8.49
N THR A 123 2.40 8.66 8.98
CA THR A 123 3.51 7.95 8.35
C THR A 123 3.01 6.92 7.35
N TRP A 124 3.67 6.84 6.19
CA TRP A 124 3.43 5.85 5.15
C TRP A 124 4.64 4.92 5.02
N ILE A 125 4.40 3.65 4.76
CA ILE A 125 5.48 2.71 4.41
C ILE A 125 5.79 2.86 2.92
N LEU A 126 7.04 3.14 2.56
CA LEU A 126 7.50 3.18 1.18
C LEU A 126 8.36 1.94 0.91
N PHE A 127 7.83 1.01 0.13
CA PHE A 127 8.58 -0.15 -0.32
C PHE A 127 9.47 0.22 -1.51
N THR A 128 10.76 -0.12 -1.44
CA THR A 128 11.69 -0.05 -2.57
C THR A 128 11.95 -1.45 -3.13
N GLY A 129 12.62 -1.57 -4.27
CA GLY A 129 12.80 -2.86 -4.95
C GLY A 129 11.57 -3.28 -5.76
N GLY A 130 10.75 -2.33 -6.21
CA GLY A 130 9.61 -2.61 -7.09
C GLY A 130 10.02 -3.25 -8.43
N ASP A 131 11.24 -2.99 -8.88
CA ASP A 131 11.85 -3.68 -10.01
C ASP A 131 12.07 -5.18 -9.77
N GLU A 132 12.62 -5.54 -8.60
CA GLU A 132 12.84 -6.95 -8.22
C GLU A 132 11.49 -7.68 -8.09
N LEU A 133 10.47 -7.03 -7.52
CA LEU A 133 9.10 -7.56 -7.47
C LEU A 133 8.49 -7.78 -8.87
N GLU A 134 8.70 -6.84 -9.79
CA GLU A 134 8.23 -6.95 -11.18
C GLU A 134 8.93 -8.11 -11.91
N GLU A 135 10.25 -8.24 -11.78
CA GLU A 135 11.06 -9.31 -12.38
C GLU A 135 10.63 -10.71 -11.88
N GLU A 136 10.28 -10.83 -10.60
CA GLU A 136 9.82 -12.09 -9.99
C GLU A 136 8.31 -12.36 -10.17
N ASN A 137 7.58 -11.50 -10.89
CA ASN A 137 6.11 -11.53 -10.97
C ASN A 137 5.42 -11.58 -9.58
N MET A 138 6.03 -10.96 -8.57
CA MET A 138 5.54 -10.93 -7.19
C MET A 138 4.80 -9.63 -6.91
N THR A 139 3.56 -9.74 -6.41
CA THR A 139 2.85 -8.55 -5.94
C THR A 139 3.32 -8.14 -4.54
N ILE A 140 3.36 -6.84 -4.26
CA ILE A 140 3.67 -6.34 -2.91
C ILE A 140 2.73 -6.91 -1.83
N LYS A 141 1.46 -7.17 -2.18
CA LYS A 141 0.49 -7.76 -1.26
C LYS A 141 0.90 -9.18 -0.85
N LYS A 142 1.31 -10.01 -1.82
CA LYS A 142 1.82 -11.36 -1.56
C LYS A 142 3.06 -11.30 -0.67
N PHE A 143 4.03 -10.46 -1.02
CA PHE A 143 5.24 -10.23 -0.22
C PHE A 143 4.93 -9.86 1.24
N ILE A 144 3.98 -8.94 1.47
CA ILE A 144 3.55 -8.56 2.83
C ILE A 144 2.86 -9.73 3.55
N ASP A 145 2.00 -10.47 2.85
CA ASP A 145 1.22 -11.55 3.44
C ASP A 145 2.07 -12.78 3.81
N ASP A 146 3.19 -13.00 3.11
CA ASP A 146 4.15 -14.10 3.35
C ASP A 146 4.97 -13.92 4.65
N ASN A 147 5.03 -12.71 5.21
CA ASN A 147 5.74 -12.43 6.46
C ASN A 147 4.80 -11.88 7.55
N GLY A 148 4.50 -12.70 8.55
CA GLY A 148 3.57 -12.33 9.64
C GLY A 148 3.98 -11.08 10.43
N ALA A 149 5.27 -10.83 10.61
CA ALA A 149 5.76 -9.63 11.31
C ALA A 149 5.58 -8.37 10.44
N LEU A 150 5.91 -8.46 9.15
CA LEU A 150 5.69 -7.37 8.19
C LEU A 150 4.20 -7.06 8.03
N LYS A 151 3.35 -8.09 7.96
CA LYS A 151 1.89 -7.93 7.92
C LYS A 151 1.34 -7.19 9.14
N LYS A 152 1.84 -7.51 10.34
CA LYS A 152 1.49 -6.78 11.58
C LYS A 152 1.97 -5.32 11.50
N LEU A 153 3.17 -5.09 11.01
CA LEU A 153 3.71 -3.75 10.81
C LEU A 153 2.83 -2.92 9.89
N VAL A 154 2.52 -3.42 8.69
CA VAL A 154 1.67 -2.73 7.71
C VAL A 154 0.28 -2.41 8.28
N ARG A 155 -0.29 -3.31 9.08
CA ARG A 155 -1.56 -3.05 9.79
C ARG A 155 -1.43 -1.93 10.82
N LYS A 156 -0.32 -1.83 11.55
CA LYS A 156 -0.06 -0.76 12.54
C LYS A 156 0.01 0.63 11.89
N PHE A 157 0.37 0.70 10.61
CA PHE A 157 0.33 1.92 9.79
C PHE A 157 -0.98 2.04 8.98
N ASP A 158 -2.07 1.39 9.41
CA ASP A 158 -3.39 1.44 8.77
C ASP A 158 -3.38 1.03 7.29
N ARG A 159 -2.49 0.11 6.92
CA ARG A 159 -2.28 -0.37 5.55
C ARG A 159 -1.87 0.74 4.58
N ARG A 160 -1.31 1.84 5.08
CA ARG A 160 -0.76 2.94 4.28
C ARG A 160 0.63 2.57 3.79
N TYR A 161 0.69 2.14 2.53
CA TYR A 161 1.96 1.87 1.87
C TYR A 161 1.93 2.22 0.39
N HIS A 162 3.11 2.39 -0.18
CA HIS A 162 3.34 2.58 -1.60
C HIS A 162 4.60 1.81 -2.04
N VAL A 163 4.75 1.57 -3.33
CA VAL A 163 5.91 0.84 -3.89
C VAL A 163 6.58 1.71 -4.93
N PHE A 164 7.90 1.88 -4.80
CA PHE A 164 8.74 2.52 -5.79
C PHE A 164 9.61 1.51 -6.54
N ASN A 165 9.67 1.73 -7.85
CA ASN A 165 10.70 1.21 -8.71
C ASN A 165 11.66 2.37 -9.02
N ASN A 166 12.76 2.44 -8.25
CA ASN A 166 13.75 3.51 -8.37
C ASN A 166 14.65 3.37 -9.62
N LYS A 167 14.54 2.26 -10.38
CA LYS A 167 15.21 2.11 -11.68
C LYS A 167 14.43 2.80 -12.81
N LYS A 168 13.12 3.02 -12.67
CA LYS A 168 12.28 3.74 -13.65
C LYS A 168 12.48 5.25 -13.57
N LYS A 169 13.60 5.72 -14.11
CA LYS A 169 13.94 7.15 -14.18
C LYS A 169 12.85 7.94 -14.92
N GLY A 170 12.44 9.07 -14.35
CA GLY A 170 11.46 9.99 -14.96
C GLY A 170 9.99 9.57 -14.85
N ASP A 171 9.68 8.39 -14.28
CA ASP A 171 8.29 8.01 -14.04
C ASP A 171 7.71 8.80 -12.86
N THR A 172 7.00 9.88 -13.18
CA THR A 172 6.31 10.72 -12.19
C THR A 172 4.99 10.10 -11.70
N THR A 173 4.54 9.00 -12.31
CA THR A 173 3.25 8.36 -11.98
C THR A 173 3.27 7.75 -10.58
N GLN A 174 4.35 7.05 -10.21
CA GLN A 174 4.52 6.50 -8.87
C GLN A 174 4.51 7.60 -7.80
N VAL A 175 5.23 8.70 -8.04
CA VAL A 175 5.29 9.84 -7.11
C VAL A 175 3.92 10.49 -6.95
N ARG A 176 3.21 10.74 -8.06
CA ARG A 176 1.85 11.31 -8.03
C ARG A 176 0.87 10.40 -7.28
N LYS A 177 0.92 9.08 -7.53
CA LYS A 177 0.08 8.11 -6.81
C LYS A 177 0.34 8.13 -5.30
N LEU A 178 1.61 8.19 -4.89
CA LEU A 178 1.97 8.35 -3.48
C LEU A 178 1.37 9.63 -2.89
N LEU A 179 1.58 10.78 -3.53
CA LEU A 179 1.12 12.07 -2.98
C LEU A 179 -0.39 12.19 -2.93
N VAL A 180 -1.11 11.76 -3.96
CA VAL A 180 -2.58 11.76 -3.97
C VAL A 180 -3.15 10.87 -2.87
N ALA A 181 -2.50 9.74 -2.59
CA ALA A 181 -2.95 8.82 -1.54
C ALA A 181 -2.61 9.34 -0.13
N ALA A 182 -1.41 9.92 0.04
CA ALA A 182 -0.87 10.29 1.34
C ALA A 182 -1.25 11.70 1.81
N VAL A 183 -1.55 12.60 0.87
CA VAL A 183 -1.92 13.98 1.13
C VAL A 183 -3.19 14.27 0.32
N PRO A 184 -4.38 13.89 0.81
CA PRO A 184 -5.63 14.11 0.08
C PRO A 184 -5.85 15.58 -0.32
N GLU A 185 -5.36 16.52 0.48
CA GLU A 185 -5.39 17.96 0.20
C GLU A 185 -4.47 18.35 -0.98
N ALA A 186 -3.42 17.59 -1.27
CA ALA A 186 -2.56 17.76 -2.44
C ALA A 186 -3.34 17.53 -3.75
N ALA A 187 -4.40 16.70 -3.72
CA ALA A 187 -5.31 16.56 -4.85
C ALA A 187 -6.14 17.83 -5.09
N ALA A 188 -6.31 18.70 -4.09
CA ALA A 188 -6.99 19.99 -4.21
C ALA A 188 -6.04 21.14 -4.62
N ILE A 189 -4.72 21.03 -4.34
CA ILE A 189 -3.74 22.14 -4.48
C ILE A 189 -2.91 22.11 -5.78
N GLY A 190 -3.18 21.19 -6.72
CA GLY A 190 -2.56 21.28 -8.05
C GLY A 190 -1.75 20.07 -8.51
N ILE A 191 -2.05 18.87 -8.01
CA ILE A 191 -1.91 17.70 -8.88
C ILE A 191 -3.12 17.73 -9.82
N LYS A 192 -3.09 18.62 -10.84
CA LYS A 192 -4.02 18.49 -11.97
C LYS A 192 -3.70 17.16 -12.63
N MET A 193 -4.41 16.12 -12.21
CA MET A 193 -4.54 14.90 -12.97
C MET A 193 -5.07 15.34 -14.33
N ASP A 194 -4.32 15.05 -15.40
CA ASP A 194 -4.71 15.41 -16.77
C ASP A 194 -6.23 15.15 -16.92
N PRO A 195 -7.02 16.14 -17.37
CA PRO A 195 -8.46 15.98 -17.52
C PRO A 195 -8.84 14.70 -18.27
N GLN A 196 -8.03 14.32 -19.27
CA GLN A 196 -8.24 13.06 -20.00
C GLN A 196 -7.92 11.84 -19.12
N ALA A 197 -6.79 11.82 -18.39
CA ALA A 197 -6.48 10.77 -17.42
C ALA A 197 -7.52 10.64 -16.28
N LYS A 198 -8.09 11.76 -15.82
CA LYS A 198 -9.17 11.80 -14.82
C LYS A 198 -10.45 11.17 -15.35
N GLU A 199 -10.84 11.52 -16.58
CA GLU A 199 -12.01 10.93 -17.23
C GLU A 199 -11.78 9.44 -17.54
N ARG A 200 -10.59 9.07 -18.02
CA ARG A 200 -10.19 7.67 -18.22
C ARG A 200 -10.28 6.85 -16.93
N LEU A 201 -9.78 7.36 -15.80
CA LEU A 201 -9.87 6.66 -14.52
C LEU A 201 -11.32 6.52 -14.02
N LYS A 202 -12.15 7.54 -14.26
CA LYS A 202 -13.58 7.52 -13.94
C LYS A 202 -14.31 6.47 -14.78
N LEU A 203 -14.05 6.43 -16.09
CA LEU A 203 -14.56 5.41 -17.02
C LEU A 203 -14.08 4.01 -16.61
N LEU A 204 -12.80 3.83 -16.28
CA LEU A 204 -12.26 2.53 -15.87
C LEU A 204 -12.96 2.01 -14.59
N ARG A 205 -13.18 2.88 -13.59
CA ARG A 205 -13.92 2.54 -12.37
C ARG A 205 -15.38 2.21 -12.65
N GLN A 206 -16.02 2.95 -13.56
CA GLN A 206 -17.39 2.69 -13.98
C GLN A 206 -17.48 1.33 -14.69
N GLN A 207 -16.53 1.02 -15.58
CA GLN A 207 -16.44 -0.24 -16.29
C GLN A 207 -16.18 -1.41 -15.34
N GLN A 208 -15.29 -1.25 -14.36
CA GLN A 208 -15.08 -2.25 -13.30
C GLN A 208 -16.36 -2.48 -12.48
N ARG A 209 -17.12 -1.43 -12.14
CA ARG A 209 -18.42 -1.56 -11.46
C ARG A 209 -19.45 -2.30 -12.31
N ILE A 210 -19.51 -2.02 -13.61
CA ILE A 210 -20.41 -2.72 -14.55
C ILE A 210 -20.02 -4.18 -14.64
N ASN A 211 -18.74 -4.48 -14.84
CA ASN A 211 -18.23 -5.86 -14.91
C ASN A 211 -18.52 -6.61 -13.61
N LEU A 212 -18.30 -5.99 -12.45
CA LEU A 212 -18.62 -6.61 -11.17
C LEU A 212 -20.12 -6.89 -11.04
N LYS A 213 -21.00 -5.95 -11.44
CA LYS A 213 -22.45 -6.18 -11.46
C LYS A 213 -22.85 -7.32 -12.40
N LEU A 214 -22.19 -7.43 -13.56
CA LEU A 214 -22.45 -8.49 -14.53
C LEU A 214 -22.06 -9.86 -13.99
N ILE A 215 -20.87 -9.97 -13.39
CA ILE A 215 -20.38 -11.19 -12.74
C ILE A 215 -21.33 -11.60 -11.62
N ILE A 216 -21.75 -10.66 -10.77
CA ILE A 216 -22.71 -10.92 -9.71
C ILE A 216 -24.04 -11.42 -10.29
N LYS A 217 -24.58 -10.76 -11.33
CA LYS A 217 -25.83 -11.18 -11.97
C LYS A 217 -25.73 -12.59 -12.58
N GLN A 218 -24.64 -12.90 -13.28
CA GLN A 218 -24.39 -14.23 -13.82
C GLN A 218 -24.28 -15.29 -12.72
N SER A 219 -23.60 -14.96 -11.61
CA SER A 219 -23.52 -15.84 -10.44
C SER A 219 -24.91 -16.12 -9.86
N TYR A 220 -25.78 -15.12 -9.76
CA TYR A 220 -27.17 -15.35 -9.31
C TYR A 220 -27.95 -16.21 -10.29
N THR A 221 -27.87 -15.95 -11.60
CA THR A 221 -28.57 -16.74 -12.63
C THR A 221 -28.11 -18.20 -12.65
N LEU A 222 -26.79 -18.45 -12.57
CA LEU A 222 -26.23 -19.79 -12.45
C LEU A 222 -26.74 -20.49 -11.19
N ASN A 223 -26.78 -19.79 -10.05
CA ASN A 223 -27.25 -20.38 -8.80
C ASN A 223 -28.75 -20.74 -8.86
N THR A 224 -29.60 -19.89 -9.47
CA THR A 224 -31.01 -20.20 -9.70
C THR A 224 -31.18 -21.43 -10.60
N PHE A 225 -30.44 -21.50 -11.70
CA PHE A 225 -30.49 -22.65 -12.62
C PHE A 225 -30.02 -23.95 -11.94
N MET A 226 -28.98 -23.89 -11.10
CA MET A 226 -28.52 -25.04 -10.32
C MET A 226 -29.58 -25.51 -9.32
N CYS A 227 -30.31 -24.60 -8.66
CA CYS A 227 -31.44 -24.97 -7.80
C CYS A 227 -32.57 -25.65 -8.57
N ASP A 228 -32.87 -25.19 -9.80
CA ASP A 228 -33.91 -25.82 -10.63
C ASP A 228 -33.50 -27.23 -11.07
N LEU A 229 -32.22 -27.43 -11.44
CA LEU A 229 -31.67 -28.77 -11.74
C LEU A 229 -31.70 -29.70 -10.53
N GLU A 230 -31.39 -29.20 -9.33
CA GLU A 230 -31.50 -29.99 -8.09
C GLU A 230 -32.95 -30.43 -7.85
N GLN A 231 -33.93 -29.54 -8.04
CA GLN A 231 -35.35 -29.90 -7.90
C GLN A 231 -35.81 -30.94 -8.93
N ILE A 232 -35.37 -30.80 -10.19
CA ILE A 232 -35.66 -31.78 -11.24
C ILE A 232 -35.03 -33.14 -10.89
N THR A 233 -33.79 -33.14 -10.41
CA THR A 233 -33.10 -34.38 -9.99
C THR A 233 -33.83 -35.06 -8.82
N VAL A 234 -34.27 -34.28 -7.82
CA VAL A 234 -35.11 -34.79 -6.72
C VAL A 234 -36.44 -35.34 -7.22
N TYR A 235 -37.04 -34.72 -8.23
CA TYR A 235 -38.29 -35.19 -8.83
C TYR A 235 -38.13 -36.52 -9.58
N PHE A 236 -37.08 -36.67 -10.38
CA PHE A 236 -36.76 -37.93 -11.06
C PHE A 236 -36.43 -39.05 -10.06
N LEU A 237 -35.63 -38.76 -9.02
CA LEU A 237 -35.37 -39.72 -7.94
C LEU A 237 -36.66 -40.19 -7.25
N LYS A 238 -37.64 -39.29 -7.04
CA LYS A 238 -38.95 -39.66 -6.48
C LYS A 238 -39.75 -40.56 -7.42
N LEU A 239 -39.73 -40.29 -8.73
CA LEU A 239 -40.39 -41.12 -9.74
C LEU A 239 -39.79 -42.51 -9.84
N ASP A 240 -38.45 -42.62 -9.83
CA ASP A 240 -37.76 -43.91 -9.87
C ASP A 240 -38.08 -44.77 -8.63
N ILE A 241 -38.16 -44.15 -7.43
CA ILE A 241 -38.60 -44.84 -6.20
C ILE A 241 -40.02 -45.40 -6.34
N ILE A 242 -40.94 -44.63 -6.95
CA ILE A 242 -42.33 -45.06 -7.18
C ILE A 242 -42.39 -46.20 -8.20
N LEU A 243 -41.66 -46.09 -9.32
CA LEU A 243 -41.63 -47.09 -10.39
C LEU A 243 -40.96 -48.41 -9.96
N LEU A 244 -39.97 -48.35 -9.07
CA LEU A 244 -39.28 -49.53 -8.52
C LEU A 244 -40.03 -50.19 -7.34
N GLY A 245 -41.19 -49.66 -6.94
CA GLY A 245 -42.02 -50.24 -5.88
C GLY A 245 -41.38 -50.21 -4.49
N ILE A 246 -40.43 -49.30 -4.25
CA ILE A 246 -39.75 -49.18 -2.95
C ILE A 246 -40.71 -48.48 -1.96
N PRO A 247 -41.07 -49.10 -0.81
CA PRO A 247 -42.05 -48.55 0.12
C PRO A 247 -41.59 -47.21 0.76
N GLN A 248 -42.49 -46.22 0.80
CA GLN A 248 -42.24 -44.81 1.15
C GLN A 248 -41.94 -44.51 2.66
N SER A 249 -41.23 -45.37 3.38
CA SER A 249 -40.94 -45.11 4.81
C SER A 249 -39.73 -44.18 5.07
N ILE A 250 -39.16 -43.53 4.05
CA ILE A 250 -38.02 -42.61 4.21
C ILE A 250 -38.50 -41.15 4.07
N HIS A 251 -38.72 -40.50 5.22
CA HIS A 251 -39.03 -39.07 5.32
C HIS A 251 -37.84 -38.21 4.86
N TYR A 252 -37.95 -37.57 3.70
CA TYR A 252 -37.08 -36.45 3.34
C TYR A 252 -37.61 -35.17 3.98
N LYS A 253 -36.81 -34.53 4.85
CA LYS A 253 -37.12 -33.22 5.45
C LYS A 253 -37.21 -32.18 4.33
N GLU A 254 -38.37 -31.52 4.22
CA GLU A 254 -38.55 -30.35 3.35
C GLU A 254 -37.56 -29.24 3.72
N TYR A 255 -36.93 -28.67 2.70
CA TYR A 255 -35.99 -27.55 2.85
C TYR A 255 -36.80 -26.25 3.05
N ASP A 256 -36.72 -25.67 4.24
CA ASP A 256 -37.42 -24.43 4.60
C ASP A 256 -36.82 -23.21 3.86
N LYS A 257 -37.59 -22.61 2.96
CA LYS A 257 -37.21 -21.48 2.09
C LYS A 257 -36.85 -20.19 2.85
N LYS A 258 -37.09 -20.08 4.17
CA LYS A 258 -36.92 -18.82 4.91
C LYS A 258 -35.49 -18.43 5.31
N LYS A 259 -34.47 -19.25 5.03
CA LYS A 259 -33.08 -18.98 5.49
C LYS A 259 -32.16 -18.25 4.50
N ILE A 260 -32.59 -17.99 3.27
CA ILE A 260 -31.71 -17.43 2.21
C ILE A 260 -31.90 -15.91 2.00
N ILE A 261 -32.87 -15.25 2.66
CA ILE A 261 -33.02 -13.79 2.62
C ILE A 261 -32.37 -13.17 3.86
N LYS A 262 -31.05 -13.26 3.97
CA LYS A 262 -30.24 -12.37 4.80
C LYS A 262 -28.78 -12.50 4.38
N LEU A 263 -28.38 -11.74 3.37
CA LEU A 263 -27.03 -11.20 3.14
C LEU A 263 -27.12 -10.10 2.08
#